data_AF-A0A1F4WIH9-F1
#
_entry.id   AF-A0A1F4WIH9-F1
#
_cell.length_a   1.000
_cell.length_b   1.000
_cell.length_c   1.000
_cell.angle_alpha   90.00
_cell.angle_beta   90.00
_cell.angle_gamma   90.00
#
_symmetry.space_group_name_H-M   'P 1'
#
loop_
_entity.id
_entity.type
_entity.pdbx_description
1 polymer ?
#
loop_
_entity_poly.entity_id
_entity_poly.type
_entity_poly.pdbx_seq_one_letter_code
_entity_poly.pdbx_strand_id
1 'polypeptide(L)'
;MAEPTPSTAKESIELLPPLTKTGKAKVISFWARTAGIPLIIILQLTFLGIFSFRAKLGMDLLKLSTSVVEKEKIVADAADFEQTFRKTQHKLEQIAQVGNGLCVSCTIETLNKIKPAAVILNTLSLEGEKIQLIAETPQGLTFATFVTNIIKDEGIREALITSGSLNREGNFVFTMELVMDKDKIK
;
A
#
# COMPACT_ATOMS: atom_id res chain seq x y z
N MET A 1 -102.00 28.69 -82.61
CA MET A 1 -100.95 27.66 -82.78
C MET A 1 -99.61 28.39 -82.70
N ALA A 2 -98.69 27.86 -81.88
CA ALA A 2 -97.36 28.37 -81.46
C ALA A 2 -97.30 29.33 -80.24
N GLU A 3 -96.42 28.97 -79.30
CA GLU A 3 -96.16 29.40 -77.91
C GLU A 3 -95.34 30.70 -77.80
N PRO A 4 -95.23 31.34 -76.61
CA PRO A 4 -94.02 31.11 -75.79
C PRO A 4 -94.20 31.13 -74.25
N THR A 5 -93.30 30.40 -73.57
CA THR A 5 -92.95 30.36 -72.14
C THR A 5 -92.14 31.61 -71.69
N PRO A 6 -91.65 31.74 -70.43
CA PRO A 6 -92.22 31.42 -69.11
C PRO A 6 -92.00 32.58 -68.07
N SER A 7 -92.71 32.60 -66.93
CA SER A 7 -92.21 33.25 -65.70
C SER A 7 -93.17 33.03 -64.52
N THR A 8 -92.68 32.52 -63.39
CA THR A 8 -92.76 33.23 -62.09
C THR A 8 -92.08 32.45 -60.97
N ALA A 9 -91.06 33.09 -60.40
CA ALA A 9 -90.43 32.69 -59.14
C ALA A 9 -91.44 32.79 -57.98
N LYS A 10 -91.43 31.80 -57.08
CA LYS A 10 -92.11 31.87 -55.78
C LYS A 10 -91.06 31.83 -54.67
N GLU A 11 -90.96 32.92 -53.93
CA GLU A 11 -90.31 32.98 -52.63
C GLU A 11 -91.09 32.14 -51.61
N SER A 12 -90.45 31.08 -51.12
CA SER A 12 -90.88 30.35 -49.93
C SER A 12 -90.03 30.81 -48.74
N ILE A 13 -90.66 31.49 -47.78
CA ILE A 13 -90.02 31.89 -46.52
C ILE A 13 -89.77 30.63 -45.68
N GLU A 14 -88.51 30.20 -45.60
CA GLU A 14 -88.06 29.11 -44.73
C GLU A 14 -87.92 29.62 -43.28
N LEU A 15 -88.73 29.07 -42.37
CA LEU A 15 -88.80 29.42 -40.93
C LEU A 15 -88.03 28.44 -40.03
N LEU A 16 -87.14 27.61 -40.58
CA LEU A 16 -86.30 26.72 -39.80
C LEU A 16 -84.91 27.36 -39.59
N PRO A 17 -84.38 27.40 -38.36
CA PRO A 17 -83.00 27.80 -38.18
C PRO A 17 -82.11 26.86 -39.02
N PRO A 18 -81.12 27.37 -39.76
CA PRO A 18 -80.28 26.51 -40.59
C PRO A 18 -79.68 25.43 -39.70
N LEU A 19 -79.88 24.16 -40.07
CA LEU A 19 -79.21 23.04 -39.41
C LEU A 19 -77.72 23.37 -39.41
N THR A 20 -77.18 23.68 -38.24
CA THR A 20 -75.76 23.97 -38.08
C THR A 20 -75.00 22.75 -38.58
N LYS A 21 -74.48 22.84 -39.82
CA LYS A 21 -73.59 21.82 -40.37
C LYS A 21 -72.40 21.76 -39.44
N THR A 22 -72.38 20.75 -38.57
CA THR A 22 -71.19 20.41 -37.79
C THR A 22 -70.18 19.86 -38.79
N GLY A 23 -69.44 20.77 -39.43
CA GLY A 23 -68.43 20.40 -40.41
C GLY A 23 -67.36 19.53 -39.77
N LYS A 24 -66.78 18.60 -40.53
CA LYS A 24 -65.70 17.70 -40.08
C LYS A 24 -64.56 18.48 -39.40
N ALA A 25 -64.29 19.71 -39.84
CA ALA A 25 -63.32 20.62 -39.23
C ALA A 25 -63.66 21.03 -37.78
N LYS A 26 -64.94 21.18 -37.43
CA LYS A 26 -65.39 21.53 -36.07
C LYS A 26 -65.20 20.35 -35.11
N VAL A 27 -65.40 19.12 -35.58
CA VAL A 27 -65.16 17.89 -34.81
C VAL A 27 -63.67 17.67 -34.58
N ILE A 28 -62.85 17.84 -35.63
CA ILE A 28 -61.39 17.69 -35.54
C ILE A 28 -60.79 18.76 -34.62
N SER A 29 -61.22 20.02 -34.73
CA SER A 29 -60.74 21.09 -33.85
C SER A 29 -61.17 20.89 -32.39
N PHE A 30 -62.40 20.44 -32.15
CA PHE A 30 -62.87 20.10 -30.80
C PHE A 30 -62.07 18.93 -30.20
N TRP A 31 -61.82 17.87 -30.99
CA TRP A 31 -61.01 16.73 -30.55
C TRP A 31 -59.54 17.12 -30.32
N ALA A 32 -58.96 17.92 -31.21
CA ALA A 32 -57.59 18.40 -31.08
C ALA A 32 -57.42 19.23 -29.80
N ARG A 33 -58.37 20.14 -29.50
CA ARG A 33 -58.34 20.94 -28.27
C ARG A 33 -58.60 20.14 -27.00
N THR A 34 -59.53 19.18 -27.05
CA THR A 34 -59.96 18.43 -25.87
C THR A 34 -59.00 17.30 -25.52
N ALA A 35 -58.49 16.57 -26.51
CA ALA A 35 -57.72 15.34 -26.29
C ALA A 35 -56.37 15.34 -27.01
N GLY A 36 -56.30 15.80 -28.27
CA GLY A 36 -55.08 15.67 -29.09
C GLY A 36 -53.88 16.47 -28.56
N ILE A 37 -54.05 17.77 -28.38
CA ILE A 37 -53.01 18.68 -27.88
C ILE A 37 -52.52 18.29 -26.48
N PRO A 38 -53.36 18.08 -25.46
CA PRO A 38 -52.87 17.69 -24.13
C PRO A 38 -52.14 16.34 -24.16
N LEU A 39 -52.59 15.37 -24.96
CA LEU A 39 -51.91 14.08 -25.12
C LEU A 39 -50.50 14.22 -25.69
N ILE A 40 -50.33 15.03 -26.74
CA ILE A 40 -49.02 15.29 -27.35
C ILE A 40 -48.11 16.00 -26.35
N ILE A 41 -48.61 16.98 -25.61
CA ILE A 41 -47.82 17.69 -24.59
C ILE A 41 -47.33 16.74 -23.51
N ILE A 42 -48.20 15.86 -22.98
CA ILE A 42 -47.82 14.86 -21.96
C ILE A 42 -46.76 13.91 -22.51
N LEU A 43 -46.91 13.45 -23.76
CA LEU A 43 -45.94 12.58 -24.40
C LEU A 43 -44.57 13.28 -24.54
N GLN A 44 -44.56 14.54 -24.98
CA GLN A 44 -43.33 15.32 -25.11
C GLN A 44 -42.65 15.59 -23.76
N LEU A 45 -43.43 15.89 -22.71
CA LEU A 45 -42.91 16.03 -21.34
C LEU A 45 -42.32 14.73 -20.82
N THR A 46 -42.97 13.60 -21.11
CA THR A 46 -42.46 12.28 -20.73
C THR A 46 -41.14 11.99 -21.45
N PHE A 47 -41.07 12.28 -22.75
CA PHE A 47 -39.85 12.12 -23.53
C PHE A 47 -38.70 13.00 -23.01
N LEU A 48 -38.97 14.27 -22.71
CA LEU A 48 -38.01 15.18 -22.08
C LEU A 48 -37.55 14.65 -20.71
N GLY A 49 -38.47 14.14 -19.88
CA GLY A 49 -38.13 13.54 -18.60
C GLY A 49 -37.17 12.34 -18.73
N ILE A 50 -37.48 11.42 -19.64
CA ILE A 50 -36.62 10.26 -19.93
C ILE A 50 -35.27 10.70 -20.47
N PHE A 51 -35.25 11.68 -21.38
CA PHE A 51 -34.03 12.22 -21.97
C PHE A 51 -33.13 12.87 -20.90
N SER A 52 -33.69 13.74 -20.05
CA SER A 52 -32.97 14.38 -18.96
C SER A 52 -32.45 13.36 -17.95
N PHE A 53 -33.25 12.33 -17.62
CA PHE A 53 -32.81 11.25 -16.74
C PHE A 53 -31.62 10.50 -17.33
N ARG A 54 -31.72 10.06 -18.60
CA ARG A 54 -30.62 9.38 -19.30
C ARG A 54 -29.36 10.24 -19.36
N ALA A 55 -29.49 11.54 -19.64
CA ALA A 55 -28.37 12.47 -19.66
C ALA A 55 -27.72 12.61 -18.28
N LYS A 56 -28.52 12.71 -17.20
CA LYS A 56 -28.03 12.77 -15.83
C LYS A 56 -27.26 11.51 -15.45
N LEU A 57 -27.82 10.32 -15.72
CA LEU A 57 -27.12 9.06 -15.48
C LEU A 57 -25.79 8.98 -16.23
N GLY A 58 -25.75 9.43 -17.49
CA GLY A 58 -24.51 9.49 -18.26
C GLY A 58 -23.45 10.38 -17.62
N MET A 59 -23.83 11.56 -17.13
CA MET A 59 -22.92 12.47 -16.42
C MET A 59 -22.46 11.90 -15.08
N ASP A 60 -23.37 11.30 -14.31
CA ASP A 60 -23.05 10.73 -13.00
C ASP A 60 -22.09 9.54 -13.13
N LEU A 61 -22.25 8.70 -14.16
CA LEU A 61 -21.31 7.62 -14.48
C LEU A 61 -19.92 8.14 -14.85
N LEU A 62 -19.84 9.20 -15.66
CA LEU A 62 -18.56 9.82 -16.05
C LEU A 62 -17.85 10.47 -14.85
N LYS A 63 -18.59 11.13 -13.96
CA LYS A 63 -18.04 11.70 -12.72
C LYS A 63 -17.51 10.59 -11.81
N LEU A 64 -18.28 9.51 -11.65
CA LEU A 64 -17.91 8.40 -10.79
C LEU A 64 -16.66 7.69 -11.32
N SER A 65 -16.59 7.41 -12.62
CA SER A 65 -15.40 6.76 -13.21
C SER A 65 -14.15 7.63 -13.09
N THR A 66 -14.28 8.94 -13.31
CA THR A 66 -13.17 9.89 -13.17
C THR A 66 -12.69 9.96 -11.73
N SER A 67 -13.62 10.02 -10.77
CA SER A 67 -13.29 10.00 -9.34
C SER A 67 -12.60 8.69 -8.93
N VAL A 68 -13.01 7.53 -9.47
CA VAL A 68 -12.36 6.25 -9.15
C VAL A 68 -10.92 6.24 -9.65
N VAL A 69 -10.69 6.64 -10.90
CA VAL A 69 -9.33 6.69 -11.49
C VAL A 69 -8.41 7.63 -10.70
N GLU A 70 -8.91 8.78 -10.26
CA GLU A 70 -8.14 9.72 -9.43
C GLU A 70 -7.77 9.09 -8.08
N LYS A 71 -8.71 8.41 -7.42
CA LYS A 71 -8.46 7.76 -6.12
C LYS A 71 -7.52 6.56 -6.26
N GLU A 72 -7.65 5.77 -7.32
CA GLU A 72 -6.73 4.65 -7.63
C GLU A 72 -5.30 5.16 -7.83
N LYS A 73 -5.11 6.29 -8.51
CA LYS A 73 -3.78 6.88 -8.69
C LYS A 73 -3.13 7.26 -7.35
N ILE A 74 -3.89 7.87 -6.45
CA ILE A 74 -3.39 8.24 -5.10
C ILE A 74 -2.97 6.98 -4.32
N VAL A 75 -3.74 5.89 -4.43
CA VAL A 75 -3.41 4.61 -3.77
C VAL A 75 -2.16 3.98 -4.39
N ALA A 76 -2.01 4.04 -5.71
CA ALA A 76 -0.81 3.55 -6.40
C ALA A 76 0.45 4.33 -5.99
N ASP A 77 0.37 5.66 -5.95
CA ASP A 77 1.47 6.52 -5.49
C ASP A 77 1.86 6.21 -4.02
N ALA A 78 0.87 5.92 -3.17
CA ALA A 78 1.11 5.52 -1.78
C ALA A 78 1.78 4.13 -1.66
N ALA A 79 1.45 3.20 -2.56
CA ALA A 79 2.06 1.86 -2.59
C ALA A 79 3.56 1.91 -2.92
N ASP A 80 3.96 2.74 -3.89
CA ASP A 80 5.36 2.95 -4.25
C ASP A 80 6.17 3.59 -3.11
N PHE A 81 5.55 4.54 -2.40
CA PHE A 81 6.14 5.13 -1.19
C PHE A 81 6.36 4.08 -0.10
N GLU A 82 5.33 3.28 0.23
CA GLU A 82 5.41 2.22 1.25
C GLU A 82 6.52 1.21 0.92
N GLN A 83 6.65 0.80 -0.35
CA GLN A 83 7.71 -0.11 -0.76
C GLN A 83 9.11 0.50 -0.57
N THR A 84 9.27 1.78 -0.93
CA THR A 84 10.53 2.52 -0.76
C THR A 84 10.87 2.72 0.71
N PHE A 85 9.88 3.05 1.53
CA PHE A 85 10.02 3.20 2.97
C PHE A 85 10.45 1.88 3.62
N ARG A 86 9.79 0.76 3.31
CA ARG A 86 10.17 -0.58 3.80
C ARG A 86 11.58 -0.98 3.38
N LYS A 87 11.96 -0.76 2.11
CA LYS A 87 13.33 -1.02 1.64
C LYS A 87 14.36 -0.20 2.40
N THR A 88 14.05 1.05 2.70
CA THR A 88 14.96 1.95 3.42
C THR A 88 15.11 1.53 4.88
N GLN A 89 14.01 1.20 5.56
CA GLN A 89 14.06 0.65 6.92
C GLN A 89 14.86 -0.64 6.98
N HIS A 90 14.67 -1.56 6.04
CA HIS A 90 15.43 -2.81 6.02
C HIS A 90 16.94 -2.58 5.84
N LYS A 91 17.33 -1.62 5.00
CA LYS A 91 18.74 -1.22 4.86
C LYS A 91 19.29 -0.62 6.16
N LEU A 92 18.52 0.24 6.82
CA LEU A 92 18.92 0.85 8.09
C LEU A 92 19.07 -0.21 9.20
N GLU A 93 18.18 -1.20 9.25
CA GLU A 93 18.26 -2.32 10.18
C GLU A 93 19.49 -3.18 9.93
N GLN A 94 19.82 -3.48 8.68
CA GLN A 94 21.06 -4.17 8.31
C GLN A 94 22.30 -3.37 8.73
N ILE A 95 22.30 -2.04 8.50
CA ILE A 95 23.40 -1.17 8.93
C ILE A 95 23.49 -1.13 10.46
N ALA A 96 22.37 -1.07 11.17
CA ALA A 96 22.34 -1.11 12.63
C ALA A 96 22.83 -2.44 13.20
N GLN A 97 22.56 -3.56 12.53
CA GLN A 97 23.12 -4.88 12.90
C GLN A 97 24.64 -4.92 12.75
N VAL A 98 25.18 -4.29 11.71
CA VAL A 98 26.64 -4.18 11.51
C VAL A 98 27.27 -3.18 12.48
N GLY A 99 26.60 -2.06 12.77
CA GLY A 99 27.10 -1.00 13.65
C GLY A 99 26.99 -1.31 15.14
N ASN A 100 26.02 -2.12 15.57
CA ASN A 100 25.86 -2.60 16.95
C ASN A 100 26.62 -3.91 17.22
N GLY A 101 27.32 -4.45 16.22
CA GLY A 101 28.26 -5.54 16.41
C GLY A 101 29.44 -5.07 17.27
N LEU A 102 29.94 -5.95 18.14
CA LEU A 102 31.15 -5.69 18.92
C LEU A 102 32.27 -5.25 17.96
N CYS A 103 32.99 -4.17 18.28
CA CYS A 103 34.14 -3.74 17.48
C CYS A 103 35.18 -4.87 17.46
N VAL A 104 35.23 -5.63 16.36
CA VAL A 104 36.11 -6.80 16.22
C VAL A 104 37.57 -6.40 16.44
N SER A 105 37.98 -5.27 15.87
CA SER A 105 39.32 -4.71 16.03
C SER A 105 39.65 -4.38 17.50
N CYS A 106 38.72 -3.71 18.19
CA CYS A 106 38.88 -3.32 19.59
C CYS A 106 38.98 -4.57 20.50
N THR A 107 38.18 -5.59 20.18
CA THR A 107 38.16 -6.86 20.90
C THR A 107 39.47 -7.63 20.74
N ILE A 108 40.01 -7.69 19.52
CA ILE A 108 41.33 -8.30 19.24
C ILE A 108 42.45 -7.52 19.94
N GLU A 109 42.36 -6.18 19.98
CA GLU A 109 43.34 -5.35 20.66
C GLU A 109 43.34 -5.60 22.18
N THR A 110 42.17 -5.65 22.81
CA THR A 110 42.01 -5.98 24.23
C THR A 110 42.58 -7.37 24.52
N LEU A 111 42.26 -8.37 23.69
CA LEU A 111 42.77 -9.72 23.90
C LEU A 111 44.30 -9.80 23.75
N ASN A 112 44.88 -9.06 22.80
CA ASN A 112 46.33 -8.96 22.63
C ASN A 112 47.02 -8.26 23.81
N LYS A 113 46.37 -7.27 24.45
CA LYS A 113 46.90 -6.62 25.67
C LYS A 113 46.92 -7.56 26.87
N ILE A 114 45.91 -8.41 27.01
CA ILE A 114 45.74 -9.34 28.13
C ILE A 114 46.62 -10.60 27.97
N LYS A 115 46.90 -10.99 26.73
CA LYS A 115 47.64 -12.22 26.38
C LYS A 115 49.12 -12.16 26.81
N PRO A 116 49.61 -13.09 27.64
CA PRO A 116 51.04 -13.28 27.88
C PRO A 116 51.77 -13.70 26.60
N ALA A 117 53.02 -13.27 26.43
CA ALA A 117 53.83 -13.57 25.23
C ALA A 117 53.94 -15.07 24.89
N ALA A 118 53.86 -15.95 25.90
CA ALA A 118 53.97 -17.40 25.77
C ALA A 118 52.63 -18.13 25.55
N VAL A 119 51.51 -17.42 25.35
CA VAL A 119 50.24 -18.03 24.91
C VAL A 119 50.13 -17.86 23.39
N ILE A 120 49.91 -18.94 22.66
CA ILE A 120 49.66 -18.90 21.21
C ILE A 120 48.15 -19.02 21.01
N LEU A 121 47.55 -18.10 20.24
CA LEU A 121 46.14 -18.14 19.88
C LEU A 121 46.04 -18.84 18.52
N ASN A 122 45.39 -20.01 18.48
CA ASN A 122 45.27 -20.80 17.26
C ASN A 122 43.98 -20.46 16.52
N THR A 123 42.89 -20.21 17.26
CA THR A 123 41.60 -19.88 16.67
C THR A 123 40.87 -18.90 17.56
N LEU A 124 40.26 -17.89 16.94
CA LEU A 124 39.39 -16.92 17.59
C LEU A 124 38.13 -16.76 16.75
N SER A 125 36.99 -17.07 17.34
CA SER A 125 35.67 -16.89 16.74
C SER A 125 34.88 -15.87 17.56
N LEU A 126 34.33 -14.86 16.88
CA LEU A 126 33.48 -13.84 17.49
C LEU A 126 32.05 -14.05 17.03
N GLU A 127 31.13 -14.21 17.99
CA GLU A 127 29.70 -14.33 17.72
C GLU A 127 28.94 -13.38 18.67
N GLY A 128 28.72 -12.16 18.20
CA GLY A 128 28.10 -11.09 19.00
C GLY A 128 28.99 -10.68 20.19
N GLU A 129 28.53 -10.92 21.42
CA GLU A 129 29.27 -10.65 22.66
C GLU A 129 30.18 -11.81 23.09
N LYS A 130 30.06 -12.96 22.41
CA LYS A 130 30.78 -14.18 22.78
C LYS A 130 32.03 -14.33 21.95
N ILE A 131 33.12 -14.71 22.61
CA ILE A 131 34.39 -15.05 21.99
C ILE A 131 34.71 -16.47 22.34
N GLN A 132 34.87 -17.31 21.34
CA GLN A 132 35.47 -18.63 21.52
C GLN A 132 36.92 -18.55 21.10
N LEU A 133 37.82 -18.89 22.02
CA LEU A 133 39.25 -18.94 21.79
C LEU A 133 39.75 -20.37 21.97
N ILE A 134 40.64 -20.78 21.06
CA ILE A 134 41.46 -21.98 21.19
C ILE A 134 42.90 -21.50 21.26
N ALA A 135 43.56 -21.82 22.34
CA ALA A 135 44.90 -21.35 22.63
C ALA A 135 45.77 -22.45 23.21
N GLU A 136 47.07 -22.33 23.03
CA GLU A 136 48.05 -23.25 23.59
C GLU A 136 49.13 -22.52 24.37
N THR A 137 49.68 -23.18 25.39
CA THR A 137 50.78 -22.63 26.18
C THR A 137 51.73 -23.72 26.65
N PRO A 138 53.05 -23.47 26.67
CA PRO A 138 54.05 -24.45 27.07
C PRO A 138 54.15 -24.62 28.60
N GLN A 139 53.58 -23.70 29.39
CA GLN A 139 53.70 -23.69 30.85
C GLN A 139 52.35 -23.39 31.51
N GLY A 140 51.97 -24.20 32.51
CA GLY A 140 50.74 -24.00 33.28
C GLY A 140 50.70 -22.66 34.03
N LEU A 141 51.86 -22.11 34.40
CA LEU A 141 51.95 -20.79 35.03
C LEU A 141 51.51 -19.66 34.07
N THR A 142 51.84 -19.79 32.79
CA THR A 142 51.42 -18.85 31.75
C THR A 142 49.90 -18.90 31.55
N PHE A 143 49.31 -20.10 31.59
CA PHE A 143 47.85 -20.26 31.60
C PHE A 143 47.21 -19.57 32.80
N ALA A 144 47.71 -19.80 34.01
CA ALA A 144 47.19 -19.17 35.23
C ALA A 144 47.29 -17.63 35.17
N THR A 145 48.39 -17.12 34.62
CA THR A 145 48.58 -15.67 34.40
C THR A 145 47.55 -15.11 33.40
N PHE A 146 47.30 -15.83 32.31
CA PHE A 146 46.29 -15.43 31.33
C PHE A 146 44.88 -15.38 31.94
N VAL A 147 44.48 -16.42 32.68
CA VAL A 147 43.18 -16.44 33.40
C VAL A 147 43.09 -15.30 34.41
N THR A 148 44.18 -15.01 35.13
CA THR A 148 44.20 -13.89 36.09
C THR A 148 44.04 -12.54 35.40
N ASN A 149 44.67 -12.35 34.24
CA ASN A 149 44.52 -11.11 33.48
C ASN A 149 43.10 -10.96 32.93
N ILE A 150 42.46 -12.06 32.51
CA ILE A 150 41.05 -12.07 32.08
C ILE A 150 40.11 -11.65 33.22
N ILE A 151 40.28 -12.21 34.42
CA ILE A 151 39.41 -11.90 35.58
C ILE A 151 39.58 -10.45 36.04
N LYS A 152 40.76 -9.86 35.85
CA LYS A 152 41.05 -8.47 36.24
C LYS A 152 40.56 -7.44 35.24
N ASP A 153 40.22 -7.84 34.02
CA ASP A 153 39.82 -6.92 32.96
C ASP A 153 38.35 -6.54 33.09
N GLU A 154 38.05 -5.24 33.11
CA GLU A 154 36.67 -4.75 33.21
C GLU A 154 35.86 -4.96 31.91
N GLY A 155 36.52 -5.27 30.79
CA GLY A 155 35.87 -5.55 29.51
C GLY A 155 35.33 -6.97 29.38
N ILE A 156 35.66 -7.87 30.31
CA ILE A 156 35.22 -9.27 30.27
C ILE A 156 34.22 -9.53 31.41
N ARG A 157 32.96 -9.80 31.04
CA ARG A 157 31.88 -10.08 31.99
C ARG A 157 31.95 -11.49 32.54
N GLU A 158 32.18 -12.46 31.66
CA GLU A 158 32.23 -13.88 32.02
C GLU A 158 33.33 -14.61 31.25
N ALA A 159 33.92 -15.62 31.89
CA ALA A 159 34.90 -16.50 31.28
C ALA A 159 34.63 -17.95 31.67
N LEU A 160 34.50 -18.83 30.68
CA LEU A 160 34.26 -20.25 30.84
C LEU A 160 35.37 -21.04 30.15
N ILE A 161 35.91 -22.05 30.83
CA ILE A 161 36.82 -23.02 30.22
C ILE A 161 36.00 -24.23 29.79
N THR A 162 35.96 -24.49 28.49
CA THR A 162 35.15 -25.59 27.91
C THR A 162 35.95 -26.88 27.82
N SER A 163 37.26 -26.79 27.57
CA SER A 163 38.13 -27.96 27.52
C SER A 163 39.59 -27.60 27.77
N GLY A 164 40.38 -28.60 28.17
CA GLY A 164 41.83 -28.51 28.33
C GLY A 164 42.46 -29.88 28.09
N SER A 165 43.53 -29.93 27.30
CA SER A 165 44.28 -31.15 27.01
C SER A 165 45.76 -30.85 26.79
N LEU A 166 46.60 -31.88 26.86
CA LEU A 166 48.01 -31.78 26.48
C LEU A 166 48.17 -32.27 25.05
N ASN A 167 48.83 -31.48 24.20
CA ASN A 167 49.18 -31.89 22.86
C ASN A 167 50.38 -32.87 22.86
N ARG A 168 50.72 -33.41 21.69
CA ARG A 168 51.84 -34.36 21.56
C ARG A 168 53.22 -33.76 21.86
N GLU A 169 53.32 -32.44 21.87
CA GLU A 169 54.55 -31.68 22.14
C GLU A 169 54.67 -31.29 23.63
N GLY A 170 53.66 -31.63 24.45
CA GLY A 170 53.62 -31.29 25.87
C GLY A 170 53.05 -29.89 26.17
N ASN A 171 52.53 -29.17 25.17
CA ASN A 171 51.85 -27.89 25.37
C ASN A 171 50.42 -28.12 25.86
N PHE A 172 49.95 -27.28 26.77
CA PHE A 172 48.57 -27.28 27.24
C PHE A 172 47.69 -26.48 26.28
N VAL A 173 46.78 -27.18 25.60
CA VAL A 173 45.78 -26.62 24.69
C VAL A 173 44.48 -26.48 25.45
N PHE A 174 43.87 -25.30 25.40
CA PHE A 174 42.62 -25.02 26.08
C PHE A 174 41.65 -24.26 25.18
N THR A 175 40.36 -24.54 25.39
CA THR A 175 39.26 -23.83 24.75
C THR A 175 38.52 -23.04 25.82
N MET A 176 38.35 -21.74 25.57
CA MET A 176 37.59 -20.86 26.46
C MET A 176 36.50 -20.10 25.69
N GLU A 177 35.39 -19.86 26.37
CA GLU A 177 34.34 -18.94 25.95
C GLU A 177 34.39 -17.71 26.86
N LEU A 178 34.56 -16.53 26.27
CA LEU A 178 34.52 -15.24 26.97
C LEU A 178 33.26 -14.49 26.56
N VAL A 179 32.63 -13.82 27.50
CA VAL A 179 31.51 -12.91 27.24
C VAL A 179 31.99 -11.49 27.51
N MET A 180 32.01 -10.67 26.48
CA MET A 180 32.49 -9.29 26.55
C MET A 180 31.40 -8.32 26.99
N ASP A 181 31.81 -7.29 27.73
CA ASP A 181 30.95 -6.16 28.07
C ASP A 181 31.03 -5.06 26.99
N LYS A 182 29.94 -4.87 26.24
CA LYS A 182 29.81 -3.88 25.15
C LYS A 182 30.04 -2.44 25.61
N ASP A 183 29.72 -2.11 26.85
CA ASP A 183 29.80 -0.73 27.31
C ASP A 183 31.22 -0.31 27.71
N LYS A 184 32.08 -1.31 27.96
CA LYS A 184 33.47 -1.14 28.40
C LYS A 184 34.48 -1.32 27.26
N ILE A 185 34.11 -2.03 26.18
CA ILE A 185 34.93 -2.19 24.98
C ILE A 185 34.44 -1.21 23.91
N LYS A 186 35.02 -0.01 23.88
CA LYS A 186 34.82 1.01 22.84
C LYS A 186 36.11 1.38 22.15
#